data_AF-A0A7C1KMZ3-F1
#
_entry.id   AF-A0A7C1KMZ3-F1
#
_cell.length_a   1.000
_cell.length_b   1.000
_cell.length_c   1.000
_cell.angle_alpha   90.00
_cell.angle_beta   90.00
_cell.angle_gamma   90.00
#
_symmetry.space_group_name_H-M   'P 1'
#
loop_
_entity.id
_entity.type
_entity.pdbx_description
1 polymer ?
#
loop_
_entity_poly.entity_id
_entity_poly.type
_entity_poly.pdbx_seq_one_letter_code
_entity_poly.pdbx_strand_id
1 'polypeptide(L)'
;MFFFVDPFGYSGFSMQTLKRILSYPRSEIFINYMVYDVVRFWEQDHAEQSMLELFGTEEYKDVDETQNAEQRQLFFMNLYCKNLREIAKSRYVMPFRINTPGQGVRPRYYLIHASQHFKALEVMKDNMARVSDVEYRFEAIGVKTAQMSLFEDPGKVDLRNRIQEYSKEHGATAYDEIEEWAYANTNGMKKTIKEALMQLEQEGLIEIQRKPRQRNNTVTKGASNIWGWHATSKPLI
;
A
#
# COMPACT_ATOMS: atom_id res chain seq x y z
N MET A 1 0.16 7.60 19.18
CA MET A 1 -0.68 6.65 19.93
C MET A 1 -0.93 5.46 19.04
N PHE A 2 -0.55 4.29 19.50
CA PHE A 2 -0.74 3.03 18.77
C PHE A 2 -1.86 2.24 19.43
N PHE A 3 -2.80 1.75 18.63
CA PHE A 3 -3.87 0.87 19.06
C PHE A 3 -3.79 -0.46 18.31
N PHE A 4 -3.76 -1.57 19.05
CA PHE A 4 -3.97 -2.88 18.45
C PHE A 4 -5.43 -3.29 18.65
N VAL A 5 -6.12 -3.58 17.56
CA VAL A 5 -7.53 -3.97 17.53
C VAL A 5 -7.59 -5.44 17.12
N ASP A 6 -7.87 -6.29 18.09
CA ASP A 6 -7.96 -7.75 17.91
C ASP A 6 -9.38 -8.24 18.24
N PRO A 7 -10.27 -8.26 17.25
CA PRO A 7 -11.67 -8.63 17.44
C PRO A 7 -11.86 -10.14 17.43
N PHE A 8 -12.93 -10.59 18.10
CA PHE A 8 -13.46 -11.93 17.89
C PHE A 8 -14.38 -11.91 16.66
N GLY A 9 -13.83 -12.27 15.50
CA GLY A 9 -14.55 -12.29 14.22
C GLY A 9 -14.72 -10.90 13.59
N TYR A 10 -15.96 -10.54 13.25
CA TYR A 10 -16.30 -9.33 12.47
C TYR A 10 -17.04 -8.25 13.27
N SER A 11 -17.13 -8.37 14.59
CA SER A 11 -17.90 -7.45 15.46
C SER A 11 -17.02 -6.81 16.55
N GLY A 12 -17.52 -5.72 17.15
CA GLY A 12 -16.86 -5.06 18.30
C GLY A 12 -15.88 -3.92 17.95
N PHE A 13 -15.72 -3.59 16.67
CA PHE A 13 -14.78 -2.53 16.23
C PHE A 13 -15.33 -1.75 15.01
N SER A 14 -16.40 -0.99 15.22
CA SER A 14 -17.06 -0.26 14.13
C SER A 14 -16.16 0.77 13.43
N MET A 15 -16.42 1.01 12.14
CA MET A 15 -15.74 2.02 11.34
C MET A 15 -15.79 3.42 12.00
N GLN A 16 -16.89 3.74 12.69
CA GLN A 16 -17.01 5.00 13.45
C GLN A 16 -16.08 5.06 14.68
N THR A 17 -15.86 3.92 15.35
CA THR A 17 -14.90 3.84 16.45
C THR A 17 -13.48 4.08 15.93
N LEU A 18 -13.13 3.46 14.82
CA LEU A 18 -11.82 3.63 14.17
C LEU A 18 -11.64 5.08 13.69
N LYS A 19 -12.68 5.69 13.11
CA LYS A 19 -12.69 7.11 12.74
C LYS A 19 -12.37 8.03 13.91
N ARG A 20 -12.96 7.78 15.08
CA ARG A 20 -12.70 8.57 16.29
C ARG A 20 -11.26 8.43 16.79
N ILE A 21 -10.67 7.24 16.68
CA ILE A 21 -9.25 7.04 17.00
C ILE A 21 -8.37 7.74 15.97
N LEU A 22 -8.71 7.63 14.68
CA LEU A 22 -7.95 8.22 13.59
C LEU A 22 -8.12 9.73 13.44
N SER A 23 -9.02 10.38 14.17
CA SER A 23 -9.12 11.85 14.19
C SER A 23 -7.95 12.52 14.93
N TYR A 24 -7.16 11.77 15.71
CA TYR A 24 -5.99 12.32 16.38
C TYR A 24 -4.78 12.36 15.42
N PRO A 25 -4.08 13.49 15.23
CA PRO A 25 -3.06 13.64 14.19
C PRO A 25 -1.86 12.68 14.24
N ARG A 26 -1.63 12.03 15.39
CA ARG A 26 -0.52 11.09 15.61
C ARG A 26 -1.01 9.73 16.08
N SER A 27 -2.20 9.32 15.65
CA SER A 27 -2.75 7.98 15.90
C SER A 27 -2.39 7.01 14.79
N GLU A 28 -2.29 5.76 15.18
CA GLU A 28 -2.26 4.61 14.29
C GLU A 28 -3.03 3.46 14.92
N ILE A 29 -3.59 2.62 14.06
CA ILE A 29 -4.35 1.42 14.41
C ILE A 29 -3.74 0.26 13.63
N PHE A 30 -3.56 -0.85 14.32
CA PHE A 30 -3.20 -2.12 13.72
C PHE A 30 -4.31 -3.13 14.01
N ILE A 31 -4.95 -3.63 12.96
CA ILE A 31 -6.21 -4.36 13.04
C ILE A 31 -5.98 -5.80 12.62
N ASN A 32 -6.38 -6.75 13.45
CA ASN A 32 -6.51 -8.15 13.05
C ASN A 32 -7.87 -8.35 12.34
N TYR A 33 -7.86 -8.24 11.01
CA TYR A 33 -9.07 -8.31 10.19
C TYR A 33 -9.38 -9.75 9.79
N MET A 34 -10.34 -10.37 10.47
CA MET A 34 -10.79 -11.75 10.27
C MET A 34 -11.65 -11.91 8.99
N VAL A 35 -11.03 -11.71 7.82
CA VAL A 35 -11.71 -11.76 6.51
C VAL A 35 -12.45 -13.08 6.24
N TYR A 36 -11.97 -14.18 6.81
CA TYR A 36 -12.62 -15.48 6.68
C TYR A 36 -14.03 -15.47 7.28
N ASP A 37 -14.19 -14.89 8.47
CA ASP A 37 -15.49 -14.80 9.13
C ASP A 37 -16.41 -13.83 8.38
N VAL A 38 -15.87 -12.73 7.85
CA VAL A 38 -16.63 -11.82 6.97
C VAL A 38 -17.23 -12.58 5.79
N VAL A 39 -16.40 -13.31 5.02
CA VAL A 39 -16.87 -14.09 3.86
C VAL A 39 -17.87 -15.18 4.26
N ARG A 40 -17.77 -15.71 5.48
CA ARG A 40 -18.67 -16.76 5.96
C ARG A 40 -20.05 -16.23 6.36
N PHE A 41 -20.14 -15.00 6.86
CA PHE A 41 -21.33 -14.50 7.54
C PHE A 41 -21.99 -13.27 6.87
N TRP A 42 -21.41 -12.68 5.83
CA TRP A 42 -21.89 -11.40 5.26
C TRP A 42 -23.34 -11.42 4.74
N GLU A 43 -23.84 -12.56 4.25
CA GLU A 43 -25.24 -12.73 3.77
C GLU A 43 -26.24 -13.03 4.89
N GLN A 44 -25.76 -13.31 6.10
CA GLN A 44 -26.64 -13.82 7.15
C GLN A 44 -27.39 -12.67 7.83
N ASP A 45 -28.71 -12.80 7.96
CA ASP A 45 -29.57 -11.78 8.60
C ASP A 45 -29.05 -11.34 9.98
N HIS A 46 -28.57 -12.28 10.78
CA HIS A 46 -28.04 -11.99 12.12
C HIS A 46 -26.73 -11.18 12.12
N ALA A 47 -26.03 -11.12 10.99
CA ALA A 47 -24.76 -10.42 10.84
C ALA A 47 -24.91 -9.01 10.22
N GLU A 48 -26.09 -8.68 9.68
CA GLU A 48 -26.31 -7.45 8.89
C GLU A 48 -25.86 -6.18 9.63
N GLN A 49 -26.31 -6.00 10.87
CA GLN A 49 -25.92 -4.85 11.69
C GLN A 49 -24.41 -4.79 11.94
N SER A 50 -23.77 -5.95 12.19
CA SER A 50 -22.32 -6.00 12.42
C SER A 50 -21.54 -5.70 11.14
N MET A 51 -22.03 -6.13 9.97
CA MET A 51 -21.41 -5.82 8.68
C MET A 51 -21.52 -4.33 8.37
N LEU A 52 -22.70 -3.74 8.57
CA LEU A 52 -22.89 -2.30 8.41
C LEU A 52 -21.97 -1.49 9.33
N GLU A 53 -21.82 -1.91 10.60
CA GLU A 53 -20.91 -1.25 11.53
C GLU A 53 -19.44 -1.43 11.17
N LEU A 54 -19.04 -2.63 10.75
CA LEU A 54 -17.68 -2.97 10.36
C LEU A 54 -17.25 -2.16 9.14
N PHE A 55 -18.05 -2.16 8.07
CA PHE A 55 -17.73 -1.47 6.83
C PHE A 55 -18.06 0.02 6.88
N GLY A 56 -19.04 0.42 7.69
CA GLY A 56 -19.58 1.79 7.75
C GLY A 56 -20.47 2.16 6.56
N THR A 57 -20.84 1.19 5.73
CA THR A 57 -21.62 1.36 4.49
C THR A 57 -22.26 0.03 4.11
N GLU A 58 -23.25 0.05 3.22
CA GLU A 58 -23.89 -1.14 2.65
C GLU A 58 -23.19 -1.67 1.38
N GLU A 59 -22.15 -1.01 0.87
CA GLU A 59 -21.38 -1.46 -0.32
C GLU A 59 -20.83 -2.89 -0.19
N TYR A 60 -20.80 -3.49 1.01
CA TYR A 60 -20.43 -4.89 1.18
C TYR A 60 -21.43 -5.86 0.54
N LYS A 61 -22.66 -5.39 0.28
CA LYS A 61 -23.72 -6.12 -0.43
C LYS A 61 -23.46 -6.19 -1.94
N ASP A 62 -22.52 -5.40 -2.47
CA ASP A 62 -22.19 -5.36 -3.91
C ASP A 62 -21.20 -6.48 -4.33
N VAL A 63 -20.90 -7.42 -3.44
CA VAL A 63 -20.02 -8.54 -3.77
C VAL A 63 -20.65 -9.41 -4.86
N ASP A 64 -19.85 -9.76 -5.86
CA ASP A 64 -20.29 -10.65 -6.94
C ASP A 64 -20.33 -12.09 -6.44
N GLU A 65 -21.53 -12.67 -6.34
CA GLU A 65 -21.77 -14.03 -5.85
C GLU A 65 -21.08 -15.10 -6.70
N THR A 66 -20.78 -14.81 -7.97
CA THR A 66 -20.07 -15.73 -8.88
C THR A 66 -18.57 -15.85 -8.56
N GLN A 67 -18.04 -14.93 -7.74
CA GLN A 67 -16.66 -14.97 -7.30
C GLN A 67 -16.35 -16.21 -6.46
N ASN A 68 -15.14 -16.74 -6.61
CA ASN A 68 -14.64 -17.75 -5.71
C ASN A 68 -14.28 -17.14 -4.33
N ALA A 69 -13.97 -18.01 -3.36
CA ALA A 69 -13.67 -17.56 -1.99
C ALA A 69 -12.49 -16.58 -1.90
N GLU A 70 -11.45 -16.73 -2.72
CA GLU A 70 -10.29 -15.83 -2.72
C GLU A 70 -10.64 -14.46 -3.30
N GLN A 71 -11.40 -14.44 -4.40
CA GLN A 71 -11.92 -13.21 -5.01
C GLN A 71 -12.82 -12.44 -4.03
N ARG A 72 -13.71 -13.14 -3.30
CA ARG A 72 -14.53 -12.53 -2.24
C ARG A 72 -13.69 -11.97 -1.09
N GLN A 73 -12.68 -12.70 -0.62
CA GLN A 73 -11.77 -12.20 0.40
C GLN A 73 -11.06 -10.92 -0.04
N LEU A 74 -10.62 -10.86 -1.30
CA LEU A 74 -10.00 -9.67 -1.87
C LEU A 74 -10.99 -8.51 -1.98
N PHE A 75 -12.24 -8.76 -2.39
CA PHE A 75 -13.30 -7.75 -2.40
C PHE A 75 -13.49 -7.12 -1.02
N PHE A 76 -13.76 -7.93 0.01
CA PHE A 76 -14.01 -7.41 1.36
C PHE A 76 -12.78 -6.75 1.97
N MET A 77 -11.58 -7.24 1.70
CA MET A 77 -10.35 -6.57 2.13
C MET A 77 -10.21 -5.19 1.45
N ASN A 78 -10.47 -5.10 0.15
CA ASN A 78 -10.37 -3.85 -0.62
C ASN A 78 -11.40 -2.84 -0.15
N LEU A 79 -12.65 -3.27 0.05
CA LEU A 79 -13.71 -2.44 0.60
C LEU A 79 -13.35 -1.91 1.98
N TYR A 80 -12.86 -2.77 2.87
CA TYR A 80 -12.47 -2.35 4.21
C TYR A 80 -11.32 -1.31 4.17
N CYS A 81 -10.30 -1.53 3.33
CA CYS A 81 -9.21 -0.58 3.14
C CYS A 81 -9.68 0.75 2.52
N LYS A 82 -10.60 0.70 1.55
CA LYS A 82 -11.25 1.88 0.96
C LYS A 82 -11.96 2.68 2.06
N ASN A 83 -12.78 2.03 2.87
CA ASN A 83 -13.58 2.69 3.90
C ASN A 83 -12.73 3.24 5.05
N LEU A 84 -11.60 2.60 5.40
CA LEU A 84 -10.63 3.18 6.32
C LEU A 84 -10.08 4.52 5.82
N ARG A 85 -9.87 4.68 4.51
CA ARG A 85 -9.44 5.94 3.90
C ARG A 85 -10.60 6.93 3.80
N GLU A 86 -11.73 6.50 3.26
CA GLU A 86 -12.83 7.40 2.87
C GLU A 86 -13.75 7.77 4.05
N ILE A 87 -14.07 6.82 4.93
CA ILE A 87 -14.99 7.03 6.06
C ILE A 87 -14.20 7.35 7.33
N ALA A 88 -13.21 6.52 7.69
CA ALA A 88 -12.40 6.74 8.89
C ALA A 88 -11.29 7.79 8.71
N LYS A 89 -11.11 8.32 7.49
CA LYS A 89 -10.16 9.40 7.17
C LYS A 89 -8.71 9.06 7.51
N SER A 90 -8.34 7.78 7.44
CA SER A 90 -6.94 7.36 7.55
C SER A 90 -6.14 7.90 6.37
N ARG A 91 -4.98 8.52 6.63
CA ARG A 91 -4.09 9.01 5.56
C ARG A 91 -3.37 7.87 4.86
N TYR A 92 -2.91 6.89 5.64
CA TYR A 92 -2.23 5.72 5.12
C TYR A 92 -2.98 4.47 5.56
N VAL A 93 -3.11 3.51 4.65
CA VAL A 93 -3.67 2.18 4.94
C VAL A 93 -2.83 1.16 4.20
N MET A 94 -2.34 0.17 4.94
CA MET A 94 -1.49 -0.89 4.43
C MET A 94 -2.01 -2.24 4.95
N PRO A 95 -2.65 -3.05 4.09
CA PRO A 95 -2.99 -4.43 4.43
C PRO A 95 -1.75 -5.34 4.29
N PHE A 96 -1.68 -6.33 5.16
CA PHE A 96 -0.67 -7.38 5.15
C PHE A 96 -1.36 -8.74 5.27
N ARG A 97 -1.24 -9.57 4.23
CA ARG A 97 -1.89 -10.89 4.18
C ARG A 97 -1.14 -11.86 5.08
N ILE A 98 -1.84 -12.57 5.97
CA ILE A 98 -1.25 -13.66 6.74
C ILE A 98 -1.77 -15.01 6.22
N ASN A 99 -0.85 -15.83 5.69
CA ASN A 99 -1.17 -17.19 5.30
C ASN A 99 -0.91 -18.15 6.47
N THR A 100 -1.82 -19.10 6.67
CA THR A 100 -1.63 -20.12 7.71
C THR A 100 -0.74 -21.26 7.18
N PRO A 101 0.37 -21.60 7.86
CA PRO A 101 1.20 -22.74 7.48
C PRO A 101 0.37 -24.02 7.27
N GLY A 102 0.59 -24.71 6.14
CA GLY A 102 -0.07 -25.98 5.85
C GLY A 102 -1.54 -25.88 5.40
N GLN A 103 -2.10 -24.67 5.20
CA GLN A 103 -3.48 -24.45 4.74
C GLN A 103 -3.57 -23.84 3.33
N GLY A 104 -2.47 -23.86 2.57
CA GLY A 104 -2.38 -23.29 1.22
C GLY A 104 -2.40 -21.76 1.21
N VAL A 105 -2.85 -21.17 0.10
CA VAL A 105 -2.85 -19.70 -0.13
C VAL A 105 -4.00 -18.95 0.54
N ARG A 106 -4.96 -19.62 1.18
CA ARG A 106 -6.15 -18.95 1.73
C ARG A 106 -5.79 -18.17 3.01
N PRO A 107 -5.88 -16.83 3.03
CA PRO A 107 -5.69 -16.07 4.25
C PRO A 107 -6.85 -16.35 5.21
N ARG A 108 -6.51 -16.55 6.48
CA ARG A 108 -7.52 -16.52 7.55
C ARG A 108 -7.86 -15.08 7.94
N TYR A 109 -6.85 -14.22 7.93
CA TYR A 109 -6.96 -12.83 8.31
C TYR A 109 -5.92 -11.96 7.58
N TYR A 110 -6.18 -10.65 7.60
CA TYR A 110 -5.21 -9.64 7.23
C TYR A 110 -4.83 -8.85 8.48
N LEU A 111 -3.56 -8.49 8.61
CA LEU A 111 -3.14 -7.43 9.51
C LEU A 111 -3.20 -6.12 8.74
N ILE A 112 -4.05 -5.19 9.17
CA ILE A 112 -4.24 -3.91 8.46
C ILE A 112 -3.74 -2.77 9.34
N HIS A 113 -2.74 -2.05 8.86
CA HIS A 113 -2.24 -0.84 9.50
C HIS A 113 -2.90 0.39 8.89
N ALA A 114 -3.46 1.25 9.73
CA ALA A 114 -4.05 2.52 9.37
C ALA A 114 -3.39 3.63 10.20
N SER A 115 -2.90 4.70 9.60
CA SER A 115 -2.20 5.75 10.34
C SER A 115 -2.42 7.16 9.78
N GLN A 116 -2.23 8.14 10.67
CA GLN A 116 -2.27 9.57 10.35
C GLN A 116 -0.90 10.18 10.02
N HIS A 117 0.19 9.41 10.13
CA HIS A 117 1.54 9.95 10.04
C HIS A 117 2.45 9.06 9.19
N PHE A 118 3.15 9.66 8.23
CA PHE A 118 4.04 8.95 7.30
C PHE A 118 5.06 8.07 8.03
N LYS A 119 5.68 8.59 9.10
CA LYS A 119 6.64 7.81 9.90
C LYS A 119 6.08 6.47 10.43
N ALA A 120 4.79 6.41 10.75
CA ALA A 120 4.16 5.18 11.21
C ALA A 120 4.05 4.17 10.06
N LEU A 121 3.61 4.62 8.87
CA LEU A 121 3.60 3.81 7.65
C LEU A 121 5.02 3.30 7.32
N GLU A 122 6.01 4.20 7.27
CA GLU A 122 7.40 3.87 6.94
C GLU A 122 7.92 2.75 7.86
N VAL A 123 7.80 2.94 9.18
CA VAL A 123 8.27 1.96 10.18
C VAL A 123 7.52 0.64 10.05
N MET A 124 6.19 0.67 9.89
CA MET A 124 5.42 -0.56 9.76
C MET A 124 5.78 -1.32 8.48
N LYS A 125 5.84 -0.62 7.34
CA LYS A 125 6.17 -1.20 6.04
C LYS A 125 7.57 -1.79 6.03
N ASP A 126 8.56 -1.08 6.59
CA ASP A 126 9.94 -1.55 6.71
C ASP A 126 10.04 -2.84 7.54
N ASN A 127 9.30 -2.92 8.65
CA ASN A 127 9.29 -4.12 9.49
C ASN A 127 8.58 -5.30 8.81
N MET A 128 7.43 -5.06 8.18
CA MET A 128 6.68 -6.10 7.47
C MET A 128 7.46 -6.66 6.28
N ALA A 129 8.19 -5.82 5.55
CA ALA A 129 9.04 -6.25 4.44
C ALA A 129 10.18 -7.19 4.89
N ARG A 130 10.72 -7.01 6.12
CA ARG A 130 11.80 -7.86 6.65
C ARG A 130 11.34 -9.26 7.06
N VAL A 131 10.05 -9.42 7.34
CA VAL A 131 9.46 -10.70 7.80
C VAL A 131 8.69 -11.41 6.68
N SER A 132 8.52 -10.77 5.53
CA SER A 132 7.90 -11.38 4.35
C SER A 132 8.87 -12.38 3.70
N ASP A 133 8.36 -13.54 3.31
CA ASP A 133 9.11 -14.54 2.54
C ASP A 133 9.17 -14.20 1.03
N VAL A 134 8.43 -13.16 0.59
CA VAL A 134 8.33 -12.77 -0.81
C VAL A 134 8.65 -11.27 -0.94
N GLU A 135 9.75 -10.97 -1.62
CA GLU A 135 10.08 -9.57 -1.94
C GLU A 135 8.93 -8.92 -2.72
N TYR A 136 8.63 -7.66 -2.41
CA TYR A 136 7.60 -6.84 -3.07
C TYR A 136 6.16 -7.37 -2.96
N ARG A 137 5.87 -8.32 -2.06
CA ARG A 137 4.50 -8.68 -1.67
C ARG A 137 4.35 -8.55 -0.16
N PHE A 138 3.35 -7.78 0.26
CA PHE A 138 2.95 -7.65 1.66
C PHE A 138 2.14 -8.90 2.10
N GLU A 139 2.78 -10.06 2.04
CA GLU A 139 2.23 -11.37 2.40
C GLU A 139 3.22 -12.10 3.31
N ALA A 140 2.82 -12.48 4.53
CA ALA A 140 3.63 -13.37 5.37
C ALA A 140 3.27 -14.84 5.14
N ILE A 141 4.35 -15.63 4.99
CA ILE A 141 4.45 -17.09 5.09
C ILE A 141 3.90 -17.89 3.89
N GLY A 142 4.68 -18.88 3.46
CA GLY A 142 4.13 -20.12 2.88
C GLY A 142 4.12 -20.26 1.35
N VAL A 143 4.60 -19.27 0.60
CA VAL A 143 4.88 -19.45 -0.84
C VAL A 143 6.38 -19.44 -1.04
N LYS A 144 6.97 -20.62 -1.25
CA LYS A 144 8.31 -20.71 -1.84
C LYS A 144 8.23 -20.15 -3.26
N THR A 145 8.57 -18.88 -3.45
CA THR A 145 8.96 -18.40 -4.78
C THR A 145 10.40 -18.84 -5.04
N ALA A 146 10.54 -20.12 -5.38
CA ALA A 146 11.78 -20.68 -5.87
C ALA A 146 11.92 -20.34 -7.37
N GLN A 147 12.35 -19.11 -7.69
CA GLN A 147 13.15 -18.83 -8.88
C GLN A 147 13.72 -17.41 -8.78
N MET A 148 15.05 -17.29 -8.66
CA MET A 148 15.71 -16.04 -9.05
C MET A 148 15.57 -15.95 -10.57
N SER A 149 14.76 -15.00 -11.04
CA SER A 149 14.64 -14.69 -12.46
C SER A 149 15.99 -14.20 -12.98
N LEU A 150 16.38 -14.62 -14.20
CA LEU A 150 17.50 -14.02 -14.93
C LEU A 150 17.18 -12.59 -15.41
N PHE A 151 15.90 -12.19 -15.36
CA PHE A 151 15.40 -10.88 -15.77
C PHE A 151 15.26 -9.94 -14.57
N GLU A 152 15.23 -8.64 -14.85
CA GLU A 152 14.97 -7.59 -13.84
C GLU A 152 13.68 -7.89 -13.06
N ASP A 153 13.72 -7.67 -11.75
CA ASP A 153 12.60 -7.92 -10.85
C ASP A 153 11.36 -7.11 -11.30
N PRO A 154 10.21 -7.75 -11.62
CA PRO A 154 9.01 -7.05 -12.06
C PRO A 154 8.51 -5.98 -11.08
N GLY A 155 8.71 -6.18 -9.77
CA GLY A 155 8.37 -5.21 -8.74
C GLY A 155 9.25 -3.96 -8.76
N LYS A 156 10.53 -4.11 -9.14
CA LYS A 156 11.42 -2.95 -9.36
C LYS A 156 11.04 -2.18 -10.62
N VAL A 157 10.68 -2.88 -11.70
CA VAL A 157 10.22 -2.26 -12.95
C VAL A 157 8.92 -1.48 -12.71
N ASP A 158 7.93 -2.08 -12.04
CA ASP A 158 6.68 -1.42 -11.68
C ASP A 158 6.92 -0.16 -10.84
N LEU A 159 7.73 -0.27 -9.77
CA LEU A 159 8.10 0.88 -8.93
C LEU A 159 8.72 2.02 -9.75
N ARG A 160 9.66 1.69 -10.64
CA ARG A 160 10.34 2.67 -11.50
C ARG A 160 9.35 3.38 -12.42
N ASN A 161 8.50 2.63 -13.11
CA ASN A 161 7.50 3.18 -14.03
C ASN A 161 6.51 4.09 -13.29
N ARG A 162 6.06 3.68 -12.10
CA ARG A 162 5.12 4.43 -11.28
C ARG A 162 5.74 5.72 -10.73
N ILE A 163 6.98 5.70 -10.27
CA ILE A 163 7.71 6.92 -9.86
C ILE A 163 7.87 7.87 -11.05
N GLN A 164 8.17 7.34 -12.24
CA GLN A 164 8.29 8.17 -13.45
C GLN A 164 6.96 8.83 -13.82
N GLU A 165 5.86 8.08 -13.81
CA GLU A 165 4.51 8.60 -14.08
C GLU A 165 4.12 9.68 -13.08
N TYR A 166 4.31 9.41 -11.78
CA TYR A 166 4.09 10.40 -10.72
C TYR A 166 4.88 11.69 -10.95
N SER A 167 6.16 11.57 -11.30
CA SER A 167 7.03 12.72 -11.59
C SER A 167 6.57 13.48 -12.85
N LYS A 168 5.95 12.81 -13.83
CA LYS A 168 5.34 13.44 -15.03
C LYS A 168 4.12 14.26 -14.70
N GLU A 169 3.26 13.76 -13.84
CA GLU A 169 2.03 14.43 -13.45
C GLU A 169 2.28 15.65 -12.55
N HIS A 170 3.30 15.58 -11.68
CA HIS A 170 3.54 16.60 -10.64
C HIS A 170 4.68 17.57 -10.97
N GLY A 171 5.53 17.25 -11.96
CA GLY A 171 6.66 18.10 -12.34
C GLY A 171 7.77 18.10 -11.29
N ALA A 172 8.29 19.29 -10.94
CA ALA A 172 9.38 19.41 -9.98
C ALA A 172 8.88 19.13 -8.55
N THR A 173 9.27 17.97 -8.01
CA THR A 173 8.69 17.40 -6.78
C THR A 173 9.78 17.11 -5.76
N ALA A 174 9.53 17.38 -4.47
CA ALA A 174 10.51 17.11 -3.41
C ALA A 174 10.76 15.59 -3.23
N TYR A 175 11.95 15.22 -2.74
CA TYR A 175 12.29 13.80 -2.57
C TYR A 175 11.38 13.17 -1.51
N ASP A 176 11.16 13.88 -0.41
CA ASP A 176 10.30 13.43 0.68
C ASP A 176 8.86 13.19 0.20
N GLU A 177 8.36 13.98 -0.76
CA GLU A 177 7.04 13.80 -1.37
C GLU A 177 6.99 12.54 -2.24
N ILE A 178 8.02 12.32 -3.08
CA ILE A 178 8.13 11.10 -3.90
C ILE A 178 8.30 9.87 -3.00
N GLU A 179 9.11 9.97 -1.93
CA GLU A 179 9.35 8.89 -0.97
C GLU A 179 8.03 8.54 -0.26
N GLU A 180 7.33 9.52 0.29
CA GLU A 180 6.04 9.32 0.95
C GLU A 180 5.01 8.72 -0.01
N TRP A 181 4.88 9.27 -1.22
CA TRP A 181 3.96 8.76 -2.22
C TRP A 181 4.29 7.31 -2.60
N ALA A 182 5.56 7.00 -2.85
CA ALA A 182 5.98 5.66 -3.23
C ALA A 182 5.75 4.67 -2.07
N TYR A 183 6.02 5.07 -0.83
CA TYR A 183 5.70 4.27 0.35
C TYR A 183 4.18 4.00 0.46
N ALA A 184 3.33 4.99 0.19
CA ALA A 184 1.89 4.87 0.33
C ALA A 184 1.22 4.09 -0.82
N ASN A 185 1.77 4.16 -2.03
CA ASN A 185 1.07 3.71 -3.24
C ASN A 185 1.71 2.51 -3.95
N THR A 186 2.96 2.16 -3.63
CA THR A 186 3.70 1.10 -4.31
C THR A 186 4.27 0.08 -3.30
N ASN A 187 4.96 -0.95 -3.77
CA ASN A 187 5.76 -1.84 -2.90
C ASN A 187 7.19 -1.33 -2.67
N GLY A 188 7.46 -0.07 -3.04
CA GLY A 188 8.74 0.58 -2.84
C GLY A 188 9.11 0.78 -1.37
N MET A 189 10.37 0.58 -1.09
CA MET A 189 11.03 0.79 0.19
C MET A 189 12.14 1.81 -0.02
N LYS A 190 12.64 2.46 1.04
CA LYS A 190 13.68 3.49 0.94
C LYS A 190 14.84 3.14 -0.01
N LYS A 191 15.36 1.91 0.11
CA LYS A 191 16.43 1.41 -0.77
C LYS A 191 15.99 1.34 -2.23
N THR A 192 14.83 0.76 -2.51
CA THR A 192 14.37 0.50 -3.88
C THR A 192 13.80 1.74 -4.55
N ILE A 193 13.19 2.65 -3.79
CA ILE A 193 12.79 4.00 -4.25
C ILE A 193 14.03 4.76 -4.70
N LYS A 194 15.10 4.73 -3.89
CA LYS A 194 16.37 5.38 -4.24
C LYS A 194 17.01 4.75 -5.47
N GLU A 195 17.03 3.42 -5.57
CA GLU A 195 17.52 2.71 -6.76
C GLU A 195 16.75 3.13 -8.02
N ALA A 196 15.42 3.15 -7.96
CA ALA A 196 14.56 3.56 -9.06
C ALA A 196 14.84 4.99 -9.53
N LEU A 197 14.95 5.95 -8.61
CA LEU A 197 15.28 7.34 -8.94
C LEU A 197 16.66 7.48 -9.59
N MET A 198 17.67 6.81 -9.05
CA MET A 198 19.02 6.84 -9.64
C MET A 198 19.04 6.27 -11.05
N GLN A 199 18.27 5.21 -11.31
CA GLN A 199 18.17 4.60 -12.62
C GLN A 199 17.43 5.50 -13.62
N LEU A 200 16.30 6.09 -13.21
CA LEU A 200 15.57 7.04 -14.05
C LEU A 200 16.43 8.25 -14.45
N GLU A 201 17.30 8.71 -13.55
CA GLU A 201 18.24 9.79 -13.85
C GLU A 201 19.34 9.33 -14.82
N GLN A 202 19.89 8.13 -14.61
CA GLN A 202 20.88 7.54 -15.53
C GLN A 202 20.31 7.36 -16.95
N GLU A 203 19.03 7.02 -17.05
CA GLU A 203 18.28 6.89 -18.31
C GLU A 203 17.87 8.25 -18.90
N GLY A 204 18.15 9.37 -18.22
CA GLY A 204 17.81 10.72 -18.67
C GLY A 204 16.31 11.03 -18.62
N LEU A 205 15.52 10.23 -17.89
CA LEU A 205 14.08 10.38 -17.77
C LEU A 205 13.67 11.40 -16.71
N ILE A 206 14.54 11.60 -15.70
CA ILE A 206 14.39 12.62 -14.65
C ILE A 206 15.72 13.32 -14.39
N GLU A 207 15.69 14.48 -13.76
CA GLU A 207 16.85 15.20 -13.23
C GLU A 207 16.71 15.36 -11.72
N ILE A 208 17.78 15.06 -10.98
CA ILE A 208 17.80 15.19 -9.52
C ILE A 208 18.66 16.38 -9.14
N GLN A 209 18.02 17.43 -8.60
CA GLN A 209 18.72 18.61 -8.11
C GLN A 209 19.38 18.33 -6.76
N ARG A 210 20.71 18.23 -6.77
CA ARG A 210 21.52 17.99 -5.56
C ARG A 210 22.06 19.28 -4.97
N LYS A 211 22.27 19.32 -3.65
CA LYS A 211 22.98 20.43 -3.00
C LYS A 211 24.44 20.49 -3.47
N PRO A 212 25.10 21.66 -3.46
CA PRO A 212 26.53 21.76 -3.75
C PRO A 212 27.35 20.81 -2.87
N ARG A 213 28.35 20.13 -3.47
CA ARG A 213 29.25 19.12 -2.85
C ARG A 213 28.59 17.80 -2.42
N GLN A 214 27.34 17.55 -2.80
CA GLN A 214 26.68 16.28 -2.57
C GLN A 214 27.13 15.22 -3.58
N ARG A 215 27.37 13.99 -3.11
CA ARG A 215 27.72 12.87 -3.99
C ARG A 215 26.55 12.52 -4.93
N ASN A 216 26.86 12.17 -6.18
CA ASN A 216 25.85 11.83 -7.20
C ASN A 216 24.98 10.63 -6.79
N ASN A 217 25.47 9.73 -5.93
CA ASN A 217 24.72 8.57 -5.44
C ASN A 217 23.77 8.86 -4.25
N THR A 218 23.52 10.12 -3.93
CA THR A 218 22.71 10.55 -2.77
C THR A 218 21.58 11.47 -3.22
N VAL A 219 20.35 11.19 -2.77
CA VAL A 219 19.13 11.95 -3.06
C VAL A 219 18.63 12.54 -1.74
N THR A 220 18.51 13.86 -1.65
CA THR A 220 18.05 14.56 -0.42
C THR A 220 17.24 15.83 -0.71
N LYS A 221 17.16 16.22 -1.99
CA LYS A 221 16.28 17.26 -2.53
C LYS A 221 15.73 16.69 -3.84
N GLY A 222 14.53 17.13 -4.19
CA GLY A 222 13.63 16.57 -5.18
C GLY A 222 14.17 16.03 -6.50
N ALA A 223 13.30 15.27 -7.16
CA ALA A 223 13.42 14.95 -8.57
C ALA A 223 12.44 15.81 -9.36
N SER A 224 12.91 16.35 -10.47
CA SER A 224 12.10 17.06 -11.45
C SER A 224 12.31 16.39 -12.79
N ASN A 225 11.23 16.10 -13.51
CA ASN A 225 11.38 15.59 -14.88
C ASN A 225 12.17 16.57 -15.75
N ILE A 226 12.96 16.04 -16.67
CA ILE A 226 13.66 16.82 -17.71
C ILE A 226 12.66 17.21 -18.80
N TRP A 227 11.70 18.07 -18.42
CA TRP A 227 10.74 18.83 -19.23
C TRP A 227 9.76 18.09 -20.16
N GLY A 228 8.52 18.59 -20.14
CA GLY A 228 7.63 18.53 -21.30
C GLY A 228 8.28 19.22 -22.49
N TRP A 229 8.72 18.43 -23.47
CA TRP A 229 8.77 18.89 -24.85
C TRP A 229 7.40 18.59 -25.45
N HIS A 230 6.60 19.65 -25.68
CA HIS A 230 5.74 19.63 -26.85
C HIS A 230 6.64 19.26 -28.04
N ALA A 231 6.22 18.26 -28.80
CA ALA A 231 6.82 17.92 -30.07
C ALA A 231 6.69 19.13 -31.02
N THR A 232 7.62 20.06 -30.97
CA THR A 232 7.90 20.98 -32.07
C THR A 232 9.20 20.52 -32.70
N SER A 233 9.02 19.77 -33.77
CA SER A 233 9.90 19.68 -34.94
C SER A 233 11.10 20.64 -34.89
N LYS A 234 12.30 20.10 -34.65
CA LYS A 234 13.52 20.79 -35.07
C LYS A 234 13.57 20.71 -36.61
N PRO A 235 13.75 21.84 -37.32
CA PRO A 235 14.08 21.77 -38.73
C PRO A 235 15.51 21.26 -38.87
N LEU A 236 15.68 20.35 -39.82
CA LEU A 236 16.98 19.93 -40.34
C LEU A 236 17.70 21.14 -40.93
N ILE A 237 18.87 21.48 -40.40
CA ILE A 237 20.01 22.03 -41.15
C ILE A 237 21.27 21.37 -40.61
#